data_AF-A0A380FQ15-F1
#
_entry.id   AF-A0A380FQ15-F1
#
_cell.length_a   1.000
_cell.length_b   1.000
_cell.length_c   1.000
_cell.angle_alpha   90.00
_cell.angle_beta   90.00
_cell.angle_gamma   90.00
#
_symmetry.space_group_name_H-M   'P 1'
#
loop_
_entity.id
_entity.type
_entity.pdbx_description
1 polymer ?
#
loop_
_entity_poly.entity_id
_entity_poly.type
_entity_poly.pdbx_seq_one_letter_code
_entity_poly.pdbx_strand_id
1 'polypeptide(L)' 'MGGGALMDINVYNVHLAVGLFGKPKGVAYFANVEKNIDTSGILQLDYDNLKVVCIGAKDSSSDNQFLYSR' A
#
# COMPACT_ATOMS: atom_id res chain seq x y z
N MET A 1 -3.66 -11.62 -15.83
CA MET A 1 -3.98 -11.14 -14.48
C MET A 1 -2.97 -10.05 -14.14
N GLY A 2 -3.36 -8.78 -14.20
CA GLY A 2 -2.48 -7.68 -13.78
C GLY A 2 -2.38 -7.67 -12.26
N GLY A 3 -1.18 -7.40 -11.72
CA GLY A 3 -0.99 -7.28 -10.28
C GLY A 3 -1.65 -6.02 -9.74
N GLY A 4 -2.36 -6.14 -8.63
CA GLY A 4 -2.99 -5.01 -7.92
C GLY A 4 -2.00 -4.10 -7.23
N ALA A 5 -2.45 -2.96 -6.71
CA ALA A 5 -1.68 -2.09 -5.81
C ALA A 5 -1.14 -2.84 -4.59
N LEU A 6 -1.91 -3.77 -4.01
CA LEU A 6 -1.46 -4.61 -2.92
C LEU A 6 -0.19 -5.40 -3.28
N MET A 7 -0.18 -6.03 -4.45
CA MET A 7 0.89 -6.92 -4.88
C MET A 7 2.10 -6.18 -5.44
N ASP A 8 1.88 -5.13 -6.23
CA ASP A 8 2.98 -4.50 -6.96
C ASP A 8 3.75 -3.48 -6.12
N ILE A 9 3.07 -2.78 -5.19
CA ILE A 9 3.68 -1.68 -4.43
C ILE A 9 3.52 -1.85 -2.91
N ASN A 10 2.37 -2.34 -2.45
CA ASN A 10 2.15 -2.48 -1.01
C ASN A 10 2.86 -3.70 -0.41
N VAL A 11 3.32 -4.65 -1.23
CA VAL A 11 4.17 -5.78 -0.80
C VAL A 11 5.44 -5.31 -0.09
N TYR A 12 6.01 -4.17 -0.51
CA TYR A 12 7.20 -3.58 0.11
C TYR A 12 6.89 -3.01 1.50
N ASN A 13 5.74 -2.35 1.64
CA ASN A 13 5.28 -1.86 2.93
C ASN A 13 5.01 -3.03 3.90
N VAL A 14 4.43 -4.13 3.40
CA VAL A 14 4.25 -5.37 4.19
C VAL A 14 5.58 -5.96 4.62
N HIS A 15 6.55 -6.08 3.71
CA HIS A 15 7.87 -6.60 4.03
C HIS A 15 8.58 -5.75 5.07
N LEU A 16 8.52 -4.43 4.93
CA LEU A 16 9.09 -3.50 5.90
C LEU A 16 8.41 -3.64 7.27
N ALA A 17 7.08 -3.60 7.32
CA ALA A 17 6.32 -3.70 8.56
C ALA A 17 6.57 -5.02 9.30
N VAL A 18 6.54 -6.14 8.57
CA VAL A 18 6.81 -7.47 9.13
C VAL A 18 8.28 -7.62 9.54
N GLY A 19 9.22 -7.05 8.78
CA GLY A 19 10.63 -7.05 9.12
C GLY A 19 10.94 -6.27 10.39
N LEU A 20 10.24 -5.14 10.63
CA LEU A 20 10.46 -4.28 11.80
C LEU A 20 9.71 -4.76 13.05
N PHE A 21 8.45 -5.19 12.90
CA PHE A 21 7.54 -5.42 14.02
C PHE A 21 7.12 -6.89 14.17
N GLY A 22 7.59 -7.77 13.29
CA GLY A 22 7.22 -9.18 13.27
C GLY A 22 5.82 -9.42 12.70
N LYS A 23 5.24 -10.57 13.03
CA LYS A 23 3.92 -10.98 12.52
C LYS A 23 2.78 -10.19 13.19
N PRO A 24 1.89 -9.54 12.42
CA PRO A 24 0.72 -8.86 12.99
C PRO A 24 -0.30 -9.87 13.53
N LYS A 25 -1.13 -9.43 14.48
CA LYS A 25 -2.25 -10.18 15.06
C LYS A 25 -3.53 -10.05 14.26
N GLY A 26 -3.72 -8.91 13.59
CA GLY A 26 -4.86 -8.65 12.72
C GLY A 26 -4.43 -8.01 11.41
N VAL A 27 -5.16 -8.32 10.33
CA VAL A 27 -4.90 -7.78 8.99
C VAL A 27 -6.24 -7.45 8.35
N ALA A 28 -6.40 -6.22 7.88
CA ALA A 28 -7.57 -5.79 7.11
C ALA A 28 -7.11 -4.98 5.90
N TYR A 29 -7.65 -5.31 4.72
CA TYR A 29 -7.34 -4.60 3.48
C TYR A 29 -8.59 -3.96 2.90
N PHE A 30 -8.49 -2.65 2.65
CA PHE A 30 -9.56 -1.83 2.08
C PHE A 30 -9.09 -1.30 0.72
N ALA A 31 -9.64 -1.85 -0.36
CA ALA A 31 -9.23 -1.56 -1.72
C ALA A 31 -10.19 -0.62 -2.42
N ASN A 32 -9.65 0.27 -3.26
CA ASN A 32 -10.38 0.83 -4.38
C ASN A 32 -10.22 -0.13 -5.57
N VAL A 33 -11.33 -0.64 -6.10
CA VAL A 33 -11.31 -1.67 -7.15
C VAL A 33 -11.91 -1.12 -8.43
N GLU A 34 -11.12 -1.14 -9.50
CA GLU A 34 -11.58 -0.80 -10.84
C GLU A 34 -11.26 -1.93 -11.80
N LYS A 35 -12.22 -2.28 -12.68
CA LYS A 35 -12.05 -3.35 -13.67
C LYS A 35 -11.57 -4.68 -13.06
N ASN A 36 -12.02 -4.98 -11.84
CA ASN A 36 -11.65 -6.16 -11.03
C ASN A 36 -10.17 -6.20 -10.59
N ILE A 37 -9.49 -5.06 -10.53
CA ILE A 37 -8.12 -4.93 -10.01
C ILE A 37 -8.12 -3.84 -8.95
N ASP A 38 -7.44 -4.05 -7.82
CA ASP A 38 -7.21 -2.97 -6.87
C ASP A 38 -6.21 -1.95 -7.45
N THR A 39 -6.69 -0.74 -7.69
CA THR A 39 -5.88 0.37 -8.18
C THR A 39 -5.19 1.11 -7.03
N SER A 40 -5.81 1.09 -5.85
CA SER A 40 -5.25 1.56 -4.59
C SER A 40 -5.83 0.80 -3.40
N GLY A 41 -5.19 0.91 -2.24
CA GLY A 41 -5.78 0.43 -1.00
C GLY A 41 -4.97 0.70 0.25
N ILE A 42 -5.66 0.54 1.37
CA ILE A 42 -5.16 0.71 2.73
C ILE A 42 -5.10 -0.66 3.38
N LEU A 43 -3.89 -1.10 3.74
CA LEU A 43 -3.68 -2.29 4.55
C LEU A 43 -3.43 -1.87 5.99
N GLN A 44 -4.28 -2.32 6.90
CA GLN A 44 -4.15 -2.13 8.33
C GLN A 44 -3.59 -3.40 8.96
N LEU A 45 -2.49 -3.25 9.70
CA LEU A 45 -1.84 -4.31 10.46
C LEU A 45 -1.95 -3.99 11.94
N ASP A 46 -2.64 -4.85 12.66
CA ASP A 46 -2.85 -4.73 14.10
C ASP A 46 -1.81 -5.55 14.85
N TYR A 47 -1.06 -4.87 15.72
CA TYR A 47 -0.18 -5.47 16.72
C TYR A 47 -0.74 -5.13 18.10
N ASP A 48 -0.11 -5.63 19.17
CA ASP A 48 -0.62 -5.42 20.53
C ASP A 48 -0.74 -3.95 20.90
N ASN A 49 0.37 -3.22 20.84
CA ASN A 49 0.46 -1.85 21.33
C ASN A 49 0.60 -0.81 20.20
N LEU A 50 0.52 -1.25 18.94
CA LEU A 50 0.70 -0.39 17.78
C LEU A 50 -0.14 -0.85 16.58
N LYS A 51 -0.47 0.09 15.70
CA LYS A 51 -1.08 -0.19 14.40
C LYS A 51 -0.16 0.33 13.31
N VAL A 52 0.03 -0.46 12.26
CA VAL A 52 0.75 -0.03 11.05
C VAL A 52 -0.25 0.09 9.92
N VAL A 53 -0.22 1.21 9.19
CA VAL A 53 -1.08 1.47 8.03
C VAL A 53 -0.21 1.60 6.80
N CYS A 54 -0.41 0.70 5.83
CA CYS A 54 0.32 0.67 4.57
C CYS A 54 -0.61 1.11 3.43
N ILE A 55 -0.30 2.25 2.82
CA ILE A 55 -1.12 2.83 1.75
C ILE A 55 -0.34 2.72 0.43
N GLY A 56 -0.98 2.15 -0.58
CA GLY A 56 -0.43 2.05 -1.93
C GLY A 56 -1.49 2.44 -2.94
N ALA A 57 -1.14 3.29 -3.91
CA ALA A 57 -2.01 3.73 -4.98
C ALA A 57 -1.26 3.80 -6.31
N LYS A 58 -1.90 3.35 -7.40
CA LYS A 58 -1.45 3.47 -8.79
C LYS A 58 -2.35 4.38 -9.62
N ASP A 59 -3.50 4.73 -9.08
CA ASP A 59 -4.51 5.66 -9.61
C ASP A 59 -4.32 7.10 -9.10
N SER A 60 -3.20 7.38 -8.43
CA SER A 60 -2.87 8.74 -8.01
C SER A 60 -2.50 9.60 -9.23
N SER A 61 -3.14 10.75 -9.36
CA SER A 61 -2.83 11.74 -10.39
C SER A 61 -1.98 12.86 -9.78
N SER A 62 -0.77 13.06 -10.31
CA SER A 62 0.09 14.18 -9.97
C SER A 62 0.75 14.73 -11.22
N ASP A 63 0.91 16.06 -11.29
CA ASP A 63 1.67 16.68 -12.37
C ASP A 63 3.12 16.18 -12.33
N ASN A 64 3.63 15.78 -13.49
CA ASN A 64 5.02 15.38 -13.61
C ASN A 64 5.91 16.63 -13.48
N GLN A 65 6.38 16.91 -12.27
CA GLN A 65 7.28 18.02 -12.01
C GLN A 65 8.71 17.66 -12.43
N PHE A 66 8.98 17.76 -13.74
CA PHE A 66 10.36 17.90 -14.21
C PHE A 66 10.78 19.36 -13.94
N LEU A 67 11.48 19.58 -12.83
CA LEU A 67 12.06 20.88 -12.48
C LEU A 67 13.12 21.26 -13.53
N TYR A 68 12.70 21.95 -14.61
CA TYR A 68 13.64 22.79 -15.35
C TYR A 68 13.93 24.00 -14.47
N SER A 69 15.12 24.04 -13.83
CA SER A 69 15.61 25.26 -13.21
C SER A 69 15.65 26.36 -14.28
N ARG A 70 14.98 27.47 -14.01
CA ARG A 70 15.23 28.73 -14.72
C ARG A 70 16.64 29.22 -14.41
#